data_AF-A0A9E4C0R3-F1
#
_entry.id   AF-A0A9E4C0R3-F1
#
_cell.length_a   1.000
_cell.length_b   1.000
_cell.length_c   1.000
_cell.angle_alpha   90.00
_cell.angle_beta   90.00
_cell.angle_gamma   90.00
#
_symmetry.space_group_name_H-M   'P 1'
#
loop_
_entity.id
_entity.type
_entity.pdbx_description
1 polymer ?
#
loop_
_entity_poly.entity_id
_entity_poly.type
_entity_poly.pdbx_seq_one_letter_code
_entity_poly.pdbx_strand_id
1 'polypeptide(L)'
;MLLFCSHLQGSQYYIGQIRDERFYPEIHGRMSWEGGQLGGPRTLLDANGRRIFFDWVRELRGNERERASGWSGVMTVPRLLSLDPSGHLQIDPVPELEVLRLDPRRHESIDVPADSEVAVEGVGGDCLELAVEIDPREAREVGLKVRRSPGGEEETAVSYDAAAAVLRVDVSRSSLDREIRYTRYRSLQPHLPESEQYVTAQEGPFELAPGELLTLRIFLDRSILEVFANRRQCVTQRIQPRRQPVCARRCGQGSVAASLDAGSDADVTLSNRTGTLQLSGGADPAQQTEPSENARVPEKRQSIASSFKHLTTSYRVAQTR
;
A
#
# COMPACT_ATOMS: atom_id res chain seq x y z
N MET A 1 15.38 2.22 -17.13
CA MET A 1 14.62 3.04 -16.15
C MET A 1 15.60 3.85 -15.31
N LEU A 2 15.37 5.16 -15.20
CA LEU A 2 16.07 6.07 -14.32
C LEU A 2 15.13 6.44 -13.16
N LEU A 3 15.47 6.05 -11.93
CA LEU A 3 14.74 6.40 -10.72
C LEU A 3 15.39 7.59 -10.03
N PHE A 4 14.58 8.51 -9.55
CA PHE A 4 15.08 9.70 -8.86
C PHE A 4 14.07 10.23 -7.84
N CYS A 5 14.53 11.14 -7.01
CA CYS A 5 13.73 11.80 -5.99
C CYS A 5 13.76 13.30 -6.21
N SER A 6 12.59 13.91 -6.39
CA SER A 6 12.44 15.36 -6.37
C SER A 6 12.31 15.87 -4.93
N HIS A 7 13.00 16.96 -4.62
CA HIS A 7 12.85 17.65 -3.33
C HIS A 7 11.45 18.24 -3.11
N LEU A 8 10.66 18.43 -4.18
CA LEU A 8 9.28 18.94 -4.09
C LEU A 8 8.24 17.83 -4.26
N GLN A 9 8.47 16.89 -5.17
CA GLN A 9 7.43 15.95 -5.64
C GLN A 9 7.69 14.49 -5.24
N GLY A 10 8.75 14.21 -4.47
CA GLY A 10 9.06 12.86 -4.04
C GLY A 10 9.54 11.96 -5.18
N SER A 11 9.27 10.67 -5.07
CA SER A 11 9.81 9.62 -5.92
C SER A 11 9.19 9.57 -7.32
N GLN A 12 10.04 9.48 -8.34
CA GLN A 12 9.69 9.56 -9.75
C GLN A 12 10.60 8.66 -10.58
N TYR A 13 10.20 8.41 -11.83
CA TYR A 13 10.99 7.63 -12.76
C TYR A 13 10.87 8.13 -14.20
N TYR A 14 11.90 7.81 -14.99
CA TYR A 14 11.83 7.81 -16.45
C TYR A 14 12.06 6.40 -17.00
N ILE A 15 11.33 6.04 -18.04
CA ILE A 15 11.62 4.88 -18.90
C ILE A 15 12.18 5.43 -20.20
N GLY A 16 13.16 4.73 -20.76
CA GLY A 16 13.87 5.17 -21.94
C GLY A 16 15.13 4.36 -22.17
N GLN A 17 15.93 4.80 -23.12
CA GLN A 17 17.09 4.04 -23.62
C GLN A 17 18.40 4.70 -23.24
N ILE A 18 19.42 3.88 -23.03
CA ILE A 18 20.80 4.35 -22.92
C ILE A 18 21.49 4.07 -24.25
N ARG A 19 22.04 5.10 -24.88
CA ARG A 19 22.86 5.02 -26.09
C ARG A 19 24.03 5.98 -25.92
N ASP A 20 25.24 5.55 -26.26
CA ASP A 20 26.45 6.37 -26.18
C ASP A 20 26.60 7.10 -24.82
N GLU A 21 26.41 6.34 -23.73
CA GLU A 21 26.47 6.82 -22.33
C GLU A 21 25.47 7.92 -21.97
N ARG A 22 24.45 8.17 -22.81
CA ARG A 22 23.39 9.15 -22.59
C ARG A 22 22.05 8.45 -22.42
N PHE A 23 21.26 8.92 -21.47
CA PHE A 23 19.89 8.44 -21.26
C PHE A 23 18.89 9.32 -22.03
N TYR A 24 18.06 8.69 -22.85
CA TYR A 24 17.02 9.31 -23.66
C TYR A 24 15.66 8.93 -23.06
N PRO A 25 15.01 9.84 -22.30
CA PRO A 25 13.70 9.56 -21.70
C PRO A 25 12.61 9.49 -22.76
N GLU A 26 11.74 8.49 -22.64
CA GLU A 26 10.57 8.26 -23.50
C GLU A 26 9.27 8.44 -22.70
N ILE A 27 9.26 7.94 -21.45
CA ILE A 27 8.10 8.02 -20.55
C ILE A 27 8.56 8.61 -19.22
N HIS A 28 7.74 9.49 -18.65
CA HIS A 28 7.88 9.99 -17.29
C HIS A 28 6.73 9.48 -16.43
N GLY A 29 7.03 9.05 -15.21
CA GLY A 29 6.02 8.66 -14.24
C GLY A 29 6.37 9.06 -12.82
N ARG A 30 5.34 9.10 -11.97
CA ARG A 30 5.47 9.36 -10.54
C ARG A 30 5.17 8.10 -9.73
N MET A 31 5.75 8.04 -8.55
CA MET A 31 5.42 7.02 -7.53
C MET A 31 4.81 7.66 -6.27
N SER A 32 4.83 8.99 -6.20
CA SER A 32 4.26 9.80 -5.13
C SER A 32 3.53 11.00 -5.75
N TRP A 33 2.34 11.31 -5.24
CA TRP A 33 1.58 12.50 -5.61
C TRP A 33 1.45 13.44 -4.41
N GLU A 34 0.63 14.48 -4.55
CA GLU A 34 0.41 15.43 -3.47
C GLU A 34 -0.06 14.73 -2.19
N GLY A 35 0.45 15.13 -1.02
CA GLY A 35 0.18 14.46 0.25
C GLY A 35 0.99 13.17 0.50
N GLY A 36 1.63 12.63 -0.54
CA GLY A 36 2.46 11.43 -0.48
C GLY A 36 3.78 11.64 0.25
N GLN A 37 4.27 10.56 0.88
CA GLN A 37 5.43 10.62 1.77
C GLN A 37 6.67 9.89 1.24
N LEU A 38 6.62 9.35 0.02
CA LEU A 38 7.75 8.63 -0.55
C LEU A 38 8.91 9.57 -0.89
N GLY A 39 10.13 9.08 -0.67
CA GLY A 39 11.24 9.98 -0.69
C GLY A 39 12.64 9.44 -0.52
N GLY A 40 13.01 8.43 -1.27
CA GLY A 40 14.36 7.89 -1.35
C GLY A 40 14.32 6.58 -2.11
N PRO A 41 13.86 6.57 -3.37
CA PRO A 41 13.64 5.34 -4.11
C PRO A 41 15.00 4.67 -4.37
N ARG A 42 15.06 3.38 -4.10
CA ARG A 42 16.23 2.54 -4.35
C ARG A 42 15.77 1.27 -5.02
N THR A 43 16.63 0.75 -5.90
CA THR A 43 16.43 -0.58 -6.45
C THR A 43 17.71 -1.38 -6.44
N LEU A 44 17.55 -2.69 -6.46
CA LEU A 44 18.62 -3.66 -6.65
C LEU A 44 18.16 -4.75 -7.61
N LEU A 45 19.13 -5.43 -8.25
CA LEU A 45 18.87 -6.72 -8.88
C LEU A 45 19.14 -7.80 -7.86
N ASP A 46 18.19 -8.71 -7.68
CA ASP A 46 18.45 -9.91 -6.89
C ASP A 46 19.18 -10.98 -7.73
N ALA A 47 19.49 -12.12 -7.10
CA ALA A 47 20.20 -13.22 -7.74
C ALA A 47 19.42 -13.87 -8.90
N ASN A 48 18.10 -13.65 -8.98
CA ASN A 48 17.23 -14.17 -10.02
C ASN A 48 17.00 -13.15 -11.15
N GLY A 49 17.69 -12.00 -11.11
CA GLY A 49 17.54 -10.94 -12.10
C GLY A 49 16.28 -10.09 -11.91
N ARG A 50 15.55 -10.23 -10.80
CA ARG A 50 14.37 -9.40 -10.50
C ARG A 50 14.81 -8.03 -10.00
N ARG A 51 14.16 -6.97 -10.50
CA ARG A 51 14.38 -5.60 -10.03
C ARG A 51 13.52 -5.35 -8.79
N ILE A 52 14.14 -5.39 -7.62
CA ILE A 52 13.45 -5.12 -6.35
C ILE A 52 13.55 -3.63 -6.04
N PHE A 53 12.43 -3.03 -5.65
CA PHE A 53 12.28 -1.64 -5.28
C PHE A 53 11.94 -1.49 -3.79
N PHE A 54 12.53 -0.45 -3.20
CA PHE A 54 12.22 0.05 -1.87
C PHE A 54 12.17 1.57 -1.92
N ASP A 55 11.35 2.15 -1.05
CA ASP A 55 11.36 3.60 -0.83
C ASP A 55 11.25 3.93 0.65
N TRP A 56 11.78 5.09 1.03
CA TRP A 56 11.59 5.64 2.35
C TRP A 56 10.26 6.39 2.42
N VAL A 57 9.42 5.97 3.35
CA VAL A 57 8.14 6.60 3.67
C VAL A 57 8.37 7.49 4.88
N ARG A 58 8.30 8.80 4.66
CA ARG A 58 8.64 9.81 5.68
C ARG A 58 7.61 9.87 6.80
N GLU A 59 8.01 10.42 7.94
CA GLU A 59 7.12 10.64 9.07
C GLU A 59 6.12 11.79 8.79
N LEU A 60 4.92 11.67 9.37
CA LEU A 60 3.81 12.60 9.21
C LEU A 60 3.49 13.36 10.52
N ARG A 61 3.88 12.80 11.68
CA ARG A 61 3.57 13.33 13.02
C ARG A 61 4.30 14.63 13.38
N GLY A 62 5.22 15.10 12.52
CA GLY A 62 6.05 16.29 12.77
C GLY A 62 7.25 16.01 13.69
N ASN A 63 8.22 16.93 13.64
CA ASN A 63 9.57 16.73 14.19
C ASN A 63 9.61 16.40 15.69
N GLU A 64 8.76 17.03 16.50
CA GLU A 64 8.77 16.82 17.96
C GLU A 64 8.30 15.42 18.33
N ARG A 65 7.15 15.01 17.77
CA ARG A 65 6.56 13.69 18.01
C ARG A 65 7.40 12.57 17.41
N GLU A 66 8.00 12.82 16.25
CA GLU A 66 8.98 11.92 15.62
C GLU A 66 10.15 11.66 16.58
N ARG A 67 10.81 12.71 17.08
CA ARG A 67 11.92 12.60 18.04
C ARG A 67 11.50 11.89 19.31
N ALA A 68 10.33 12.24 19.87
CA ALA A 68 9.80 11.59 21.06
C ALA A 68 9.52 10.10 20.87
N SER A 69 9.19 9.67 19.63
CA SER A 69 8.93 8.26 19.34
C SER A 69 10.20 7.39 19.26
N GLY A 70 11.39 7.99 19.14
CA GLY A 70 12.65 7.28 19.04
C GLY A 70 12.94 6.63 17.67
N TRP A 71 12.07 6.84 16.68
CA TRP A 71 12.23 6.37 15.30
C TRP A 71 11.58 7.35 14.31
N SER A 72 11.94 7.25 13.03
CA SER A 72 11.44 8.13 11.98
C SER A 72 11.26 7.41 10.66
N GLY A 73 10.03 7.47 10.14
CA GLY A 73 9.66 6.86 8.87
C GLY A 73 9.75 5.34 8.87
N VAL A 74 9.31 4.76 7.77
CA VAL A 74 9.36 3.31 7.51
C VAL A 74 9.80 3.08 6.07
N MET A 75 10.08 1.83 5.71
CA MET A 75 10.23 1.44 4.31
C MET A 75 8.88 0.98 3.77
N THR A 76 8.69 1.12 2.46
CA THR A 76 7.63 0.41 1.73
C THR A 76 7.80 -1.10 1.88
N VAL A 77 6.74 -1.85 1.60
CA VAL A 77 6.91 -3.26 1.24
C VAL A 77 7.83 -3.37 0.01
N PRO A 78 8.65 -4.43 -0.09
CA PRO A 78 9.44 -4.68 -1.29
C PRO A 78 8.54 -4.88 -2.50
N ARG A 79 8.90 -4.23 -3.62
CA ARG A 79 8.15 -4.31 -4.88
C ARG A 79 9.00 -4.88 -6.01
N LEU A 80 8.42 -5.71 -6.86
CA LEU A 80 8.96 -6.05 -8.16
C LEU A 80 8.63 -4.95 -9.16
N LEU A 81 9.63 -4.46 -9.88
CA LEU A 81 9.45 -3.57 -11.01
C LEU A 81 9.76 -4.32 -12.30
N SER A 82 8.83 -4.27 -13.25
CA SER A 82 8.99 -4.85 -14.58
C SER A 82 8.38 -3.93 -15.63
N LEU A 83 8.58 -4.21 -16.91
CA LEU A 83 7.90 -3.52 -18.00
C LEU A 83 6.95 -4.49 -18.68
N ASP A 84 5.76 -4.02 -19.04
CA ASP A 84 4.87 -4.76 -19.93
C ASP A 84 5.37 -4.70 -21.39
N PRO A 85 4.75 -5.45 -22.32
CA PRO A 85 5.14 -5.44 -23.73
C PRO A 85 5.04 -4.07 -24.42
N SER A 86 4.24 -3.15 -23.88
CA SER A 86 4.10 -1.77 -24.36
C SER A 86 5.14 -0.82 -23.75
N GLY A 87 5.98 -1.31 -22.83
CA GLY A 87 7.03 -0.54 -22.17
C GLY A 87 6.56 0.25 -20.96
N HIS A 88 5.34 0.02 -20.44
CA HIS A 88 4.86 0.68 -19.23
C HIS A 88 5.32 -0.05 -17.96
N LEU A 89 5.53 0.71 -16.89
CA LEU A 89 5.97 0.16 -15.61
C LEU A 89 4.87 -0.69 -14.97
N GLN A 90 5.25 -1.90 -14.58
CA GLN A 90 4.47 -2.81 -13.75
C GLN A 90 5.10 -2.86 -12.36
N ILE A 91 4.28 -2.74 -11.33
CA ILE A 91 4.62 -2.63 -9.91
C ILE A 91 3.84 -3.69 -9.15
N ASP A 92 4.54 -4.71 -8.67
CA ASP A 92 3.95 -5.79 -7.89
C ASP A 92 4.57 -5.84 -6.49
N PRO A 93 3.82 -6.21 -5.45
CA PRO A 93 4.45 -6.68 -4.23
C PRO A 93 5.24 -7.97 -4.50
N VAL A 94 6.36 -8.16 -3.81
CA VAL A 94 7.12 -9.42 -3.95
C VAL A 94 6.32 -10.62 -3.40
N PRO A 95 6.38 -11.80 -4.04
CA PRO A 95 5.65 -12.99 -3.58
C PRO A 95 6.14 -13.51 -2.21
N GLU A 96 7.35 -13.15 -1.78
CA GLU A 96 7.86 -13.53 -0.46
C GLU A 96 7.02 -12.96 0.70
N LEU A 97 6.20 -11.93 0.47
CA LEU A 97 5.28 -11.40 1.50
C LEU A 97 4.17 -12.39 1.86
N GLU A 98 3.89 -13.38 1.02
CA GLU A 98 2.81 -14.35 1.25
C GLU A 98 3.04 -15.20 2.51
N VAL A 99 4.29 -15.36 2.95
CA VAL A 99 4.64 -16.06 4.19
C VAL A 99 4.11 -15.36 5.44
N LEU A 100 3.73 -14.08 5.34
CA LEU A 100 3.18 -13.27 6.42
C LEU A 100 1.66 -13.43 6.56
N ARG A 101 1.00 -14.11 5.61
CA ARG A 101 -0.46 -14.32 5.62
C ARG A 101 -0.87 -15.25 6.74
N LEU A 102 -1.84 -14.80 7.54
CA LEU A 102 -2.44 -15.53 8.64
C LEU A 102 -3.96 -15.35 8.60
N ASP A 103 -4.70 -16.35 9.09
CA ASP A 103 -6.18 -16.29 9.22
C ASP A 103 -6.89 -15.85 7.92
N PRO A 104 -6.68 -16.55 6.79
CA PRO A 104 -7.24 -16.14 5.51
C PRO A 104 -8.77 -16.15 5.56
N ARG A 105 -9.37 -15.06 5.09
CA ARG A 105 -10.82 -14.90 4.91
C ARG A 105 -11.12 -14.70 3.43
N ARG A 106 -12.23 -15.28 2.97
CA ARG A 106 -12.69 -15.15 1.60
C ARG A 106 -14.16 -14.75 1.60
N HIS A 107 -14.46 -13.71 0.85
CA HIS A 107 -15.81 -13.24 0.58
C HIS A 107 -15.97 -13.14 -0.93
N GLU A 108 -17.13 -13.51 -1.44
CA GLU A 108 -17.42 -13.52 -2.88
C GLU A 108 -18.80 -12.95 -3.11
N SER A 109 -19.02 -12.41 -4.32
CA SER A 109 -20.34 -11.96 -4.76
C SER A 109 -21.03 -11.00 -3.78
N ILE A 110 -20.26 -10.05 -3.23
CA ILE A 110 -20.85 -8.95 -2.46
C ILE A 110 -21.38 -7.92 -3.46
N ASP A 111 -22.70 -7.78 -3.52
CA ASP A 111 -23.35 -6.72 -4.28
C ASP A 111 -23.40 -5.45 -3.43
N VAL A 112 -22.91 -4.35 -3.98
CA VAL A 112 -22.97 -3.03 -3.33
C VAL A 112 -23.95 -2.16 -4.11
N PRO A 113 -25.15 -1.89 -3.55
CA PRO A 113 -26.13 -1.03 -4.19
C PRO A 113 -25.57 0.35 -4.53
N ALA A 114 -26.20 1.01 -5.50
CA ALA A 114 -25.89 2.40 -5.84
C ALA A 114 -25.96 3.29 -4.59
N ASP A 115 -24.98 4.19 -4.46
CA ASP A 115 -24.94 5.21 -3.42
C ASP A 115 -24.99 4.62 -2.00
N SER A 116 -24.31 3.49 -1.81
CA SER A 116 -24.31 2.76 -0.54
C SER A 116 -22.93 2.26 -0.16
N GLU A 117 -22.85 1.85 1.11
CA GLU A 117 -21.68 1.24 1.72
C GLU A 117 -22.10 -0.10 2.34
N VAL A 118 -21.32 -1.15 2.11
CA VAL A 118 -21.55 -2.49 2.66
C VAL A 118 -20.34 -2.90 3.48
N ALA A 119 -20.57 -3.14 4.76
CA ALA A 119 -19.56 -3.66 5.67
C ALA A 119 -19.15 -5.08 5.27
N VAL A 120 -17.84 -5.36 5.28
CA VAL A 120 -17.33 -6.73 5.06
C VAL A 120 -17.12 -7.38 6.43
N GLU A 121 -18.13 -8.13 6.88
CA GLU A 121 -18.12 -8.75 8.20
C GLU A 121 -16.91 -9.66 8.42
N GLY A 122 -16.35 -9.65 9.62
CA GLY A 122 -15.22 -10.51 9.98
C GLY A 122 -13.87 -10.08 9.40
N VAL A 123 -13.79 -8.92 8.74
CA VAL A 123 -12.54 -8.33 8.26
C VAL A 123 -12.21 -7.06 9.07
N GLY A 124 -11.14 -7.13 9.86
CA GLY A 124 -10.64 -5.99 10.64
C GLY A 124 -9.28 -6.26 11.27
N GLY A 125 -8.65 -5.20 11.80
CA GLY A 125 -7.28 -5.24 12.32
C GLY A 125 -6.41 -4.06 11.88
N ASP A 126 -5.21 -3.96 12.47
CA ASP A 126 -4.21 -2.92 12.17
C ASP A 126 -3.11 -3.40 11.22
N CYS A 127 -3.04 -4.69 10.92
CA CYS A 127 -2.10 -5.31 9.99
C CYS A 127 -2.87 -6.29 9.09
N LEU A 128 -3.14 -5.89 7.84
CA LEU A 128 -3.95 -6.65 6.89
C LEU A 128 -3.33 -6.65 5.49
N GLU A 129 -3.49 -7.76 4.77
CA GLU A 129 -3.39 -7.80 3.33
C GLU A 129 -4.82 -8.01 2.77
N LEU A 130 -5.25 -7.16 1.86
CA LEU A 130 -6.53 -7.31 1.14
C LEU A 130 -6.23 -7.54 -0.33
N ALA A 131 -6.78 -8.61 -0.91
CA ALA A 131 -6.85 -8.83 -2.34
C ALA A 131 -8.31 -8.67 -2.76
N VAL A 132 -8.60 -7.67 -3.60
CA VAL A 132 -9.96 -7.26 -3.94
C VAL A 132 -10.08 -7.16 -5.45
N GLU A 133 -11.11 -7.78 -6.02
CA GLU A 133 -11.50 -7.64 -7.42
C GLU A 133 -12.88 -7.00 -7.48
N ILE A 134 -12.96 -5.85 -8.14
CA ILE A 134 -14.18 -5.05 -8.23
C ILE A 134 -14.56 -4.95 -9.71
N ASP A 135 -15.78 -5.35 -10.05
CA ASP A 135 -16.40 -4.99 -11.33
C ASP A 135 -17.04 -3.59 -11.18
N PRO A 136 -16.45 -2.53 -11.77
CA PRO A 136 -16.97 -1.17 -11.62
C PRO A 136 -18.30 -0.97 -12.36
N ARG A 137 -18.62 -1.79 -13.38
CA ARG A 137 -19.79 -1.62 -14.25
C ARG A 137 -19.97 -0.17 -14.71
N GLU A 138 -21.10 0.44 -14.36
CA GLU A 138 -21.47 1.81 -14.70
C GLU A 138 -21.18 2.80 -13.57
N ALA A 139 -20.52 2.35 -12.49
CA ALA A 139 -20.29 3.18 -11.33
C ALA A 139 -19.24 4.25 -11.60
N ARG A 140 -19.54 5.48 -11.19
CA ARG A 140 -18.61 6.60 -11.32
C ARG A 140 -17.43 6.47 -10.36
N GLU A 141 -17.68 6.05 -9.12
CA GLU A 141 -16.65 5.87 -8.11
C GLU A 141 -16.90 4.60 -7.30
N VAL A 142 -15.88 3.75 -7.21
CA VAL A 142 -15.93 2.46 -6.51
C VAL A 142 -14.69 2.26 -5.67
N GLY A 143 -14.81 1.52 -4.57
CA GLY A 143 -13.65 1.22 -3.74
C GLY A 143 -14.02 0.66 -2.39
N LEU A 144 -13.16 0.95 -1.41
CA LEU A 144 -13.28 0.47 -0.04
C LEU A 144 -12.72 1.48 0.94
N LYS A 145 -13.18 1.37 2.18
CA LYS A 145 -12.65 2.08 3.33
C LYS A 145 -11.97 1.10 4.26
N VAL A 146 -10.88 1.53 4.85
CA VAL A 146 -10.10 0.78 5.85
C VAL A 146 -9.92 1.63 7.10
N ARG A 147 -9.60 0.97 8.23
CA ARG A 147 -9.47 1.64 9.53
C ARG A 147 -10.72 2.45 9.88
N ARG A 148 -11.89 1.94 9.50
CA ARG A 148 -13.18 2.59 9.72
C ARG A 148 -13.61 2.36 11.17
N SER A 149 -13.89 3.42 11.91
CA SER A 149 -14.52 3.30 13.22
C SER A 149 -16.01 2.92 13.10
N PRO A 150 -16.65 2.33 14.13
CA PRO A 150 -18.06 1.94 14.05
C PRO A 150 -19.00 3.08 13.62
N GLY A 151 -18.78 4.30 14.14
CA GLY A 151 -19.53 5.51 13.76
C GLY A 151 -19.00 6.24 12.51
N GLY A 152 -17.99 5.67 11.85
CA GLY A 152 -17.34 6.23 10.65
C GLY A 152 -16.55 7.51 10.89
N GLU A 153 -16.36 7.97 12.13
CA GLU A 153 -15.67 9.23 12.46
C GLU A 153 -14.20 9.25 12.02
N GLU A 154 -13.56 8.08 12.00
CA GLU A 154 -12.20 7.85 11.51
C GLU A 154 -12.27 6.77 10.43
N GLU A 155 -11.76 7.06 9.23
CA GLU A 155 -11.73 6.14 8.08
C GLU A 155 -10.69 6.61 7.06
N THR A 156 -10.09 5.68 6.32
CA THR A 156 -9.28 5.99 5.13
C THR A 156 -9.94 5.36 3.93
N ALA A 157 -10.30 6.16 2.93
CA ALA A 157 -10.98 5.64 1.73
C ALA A 157 -9.97 5.44 0.59
N VAL A 158 -10.07 4.29 -0.07
CA VAL A 158 -9.37 3.97 -1.31
C VAL A 158 -10.44 3.84 -2.39
N SER A 159 -10.38 4.68 -3.41
CA SER A 159 -11.38 4.67 -4.48
C SER A 159 -10.76 4.86 -5.86
N TYR A 160 -11.45 4.33 -6.87
CA TYR A 160 -11.23 4.64 -8.27
C TYR A 160 -12.37 5.52 -8.75
N ASP A 161 -12.05 6.68 -9.32
CA ASP A 161 -12.98 7.60 -9.96
C ASP A 161 -12.82 7.49 -11.48
N ALA A 162 -13.80 6.86 -12.14
CA ALA A 162 -13.77 6.59 -13.57
C ALA A 162 -13.85 7.88 -14.40
N ALA A 163 -14.59 8.89 -13.93
CA ALA A 163 -14.73 10.15 -14.64
C ALA A 163 -13.45 11.00 -14.56
N ALA A 164 -12.75 10.92 -13.43
CA ALA A 164 -11.48 11.63 -13.24
C ALA A 164 -10.25 10.84 -13.74
N ALA A 165 -10.39 9.54 -14.02
CA ALA A 165 -9.29 8.61 -14.30
C ALA A 165 -8.21 8.64 -13.20
N VAL A 166 -8.64 8.49 -11.94
CA VAL A 166 -7.79 8.61 -10.75
C VAL A 166 -8.02 7.47 -9.77
N LEU A 167 -6.91 6.91 -9.27
CA LEU A 167 -6.87 6.14 -8.03
C LEU A 167 -6.59 7.10 -6.86
N ARG A 168 -7.53 7.16 -5.93
CA ARG A 168 -7.53 8.09 -4.80
C ARG A 168 -7.34 7.35 -3.48
N VAL A 169 -6.50 7.91 -2.62
CA VAL A 169 -6.47 7.60 -1.19
C VAL A 169 -6.88 8.86 -0.44
N ASP A 170 -8.14 8.91 0.00
CA ASP A 170 -8.70 10.00 0.80
C ASP A 170 -8.31 9.81 2.26
N VAL A 171 -7.64 10.83 2.79
CA VAL A 171 -7.12 10.89 4.15
C VAL A 171 -7.74 11.98 5.00
N SER A 172 -8.82 12.62 4.52
CA SER A 172 -9.56 13.68 5.22
C SER A 172 -10.07 13.25 6.59
N ARG A 173 -10.32 11.95 6.76
CA ARG A 173 -10.84 11.33 7.99
C ARG A 173 -9.93 10.22 8.54
N SER A 174 -8.70 10.09 8.06
CA SER A 174 -7.79 9.00 8.50
C SER A 174 -7.29 9.13 9.94
N SER A 175 -7.57 10.25 10.61
CA SER A 175 -7.09 10.54 11.95
C SER A 175 -8.04 11.49 12.68
N LEU A 176 -8.38 11.15 13.93
CA LEU A 176 -9.03 12.08 14.87
C LEU A 176 -8.09 13.19 15.37
N ASP A 177 -6.78 13.01 15.17
CA ASP A 177 -5.78 14.04 15.49
C ASP A 177 -5.74 15.11 14.41
N ARG A 178 -6.25 16.30 14.74
CA ARG A 178 -6.27 17.47 13.86
C ARG A 178 -4.90 18.13 13.70
N GLU A 179 -3.81 17.64 14.28
CA GLU A 179 -2.46 18.12 13.94
C GLU A 179 -1.84 17.33 12.80
N ILE A 180 -2.40 16.17 12.47
CA ILE A 180 -1.98 15.38 11.32
C ILE A 180 -2.49 16.08 10.05
N ARG A 181 -1.55 16.50 9.22
CA ARG A 181 -1.78 17.24 7.98
C ARG A 181 -0.88 16.69 6.89
N TYR A 182 -1.42 16.58 5.68
CA TYR A 182 -0.71 16.05 4.53
C TYR A 182 -0.26 17.20 3.65
N THR A 183 1.05 17.47 3.66
CA THR A 183 1.61 18.57 2.86
C THR A 183 1.45 18.26 1.37
N ARG A 184 0.98 19.25 0.60
CA ARG A 184 0.83 19.14 -0.87
C ARG A 184 2.14 18.71 -1.52
N TYR A 185 3.24 19.31 -1.09
CA TYR A 185 4.58 18.96 -1.53
C TYR A 185 5.32 18.15 -0.48
N ARG A 186 6.43 17.55 -0.89
CA ARG A 186 7.33 16.81 -0.01
C ARG A 186 7.68 17.62 1.24
N SER A 187 8.05 18.88 1.05
CA SER A 187 8.35 19.79 2.16
C SER A 187 7.29 20.87 2.26
N LEU A 188 7.01 21.33 3.48
CA LEU A 188 6.15 22.48 3.70
C LEU A 188 6.64 23.68 2.89
N GLN A 189 5.73 24.36 2.21
CA GLN A 189 6.00 25.56 1.43
C GLN A 189 5.39 26.76 2.17
N PRO A 190 6.10 27.39 3.13
CA PRO A 190 5.52 28.39 4.02
C PRO A 190 5.14 29.71 3.32
N HIS A 191 5.59 29.91 2.08
CA HIS A 191 5.24 31.07 1.27
C HIS A 191 3.90 30.91 0.54
N LEU A 192 3.33 29.70 0.47
CA LEU A 192 2.02 29.46 -0.10
C LEU A 192 0.92 29.77 0.92
N PRO A 193 -0.29 30.18 0.49
CA PRO A 193 -1.46 30.24 1.37
C PRO A 193 -1.74 28.89 2.04
N GLU A 194 -2.26 28.88 3.27
CA GLU A 194 -2.54 27.64 4.01
C GLU A 194 -3.44 26.67 3.24
N SER A 195 -4.43 27.18 2.50
CA SER A 195 -5.32 26.40 1.62
C SER A 195 -4.61 25.64 0.50
N GLU A 196 -3.38 26.04 0.16
CA GLU A 196 -2.55 25.41 -0.86
C GLU A 196 -1.42 24.56 -0.27
N GLN A 197 -1.15 24.68 1.02
CA GLN A 197 -0.08 23.93 1.69
C GLN A 197 -0.43 22.46 1.93
N TYR A 198 -1.72 22.15 2.05
CA TYR A 198 -2.20 20.83 2.45
C TYR A 198 -3.23 20.27 1.47
N VAL A 199 -3.29 18.95 1.42
CA VAL A 199 -4.30 18.19 0.69
C VAL A 199 -4.99 17.21 1.62
N THR A 200 -6.15 16.74 1.21
CA THR A 200 -6.92 15.74 1.96
C THR A 200 -6.96 14.39 1.26
N ALA A 201 -6.34 14.26 0.10
CA ALA A 201 -6.21 13.02 -0.63
C ALA A 201 -4.90 12.98 -1.41
N GLN A 202 -4.39 11.78 -1.64
CA GLN A 202 -3.36 11.51 -2.64
C GLN A 202 -4.03 10.88 -3.87
N GLU A 203 -3.78 11.46 -5.05
CA GLU A 203 -4.44 11.08 -6.29
C GLU A 203 -3.39 10.73 -7.36
N GLY A 204 -3.38 9.46 -7.78
CA GLY A 204 -2.54 8.98 -8.87
C GLY A 204 -3.36 8.71 -10.13
N PRO A 205 -2.81 8.97 -11.33
CA PRO A 205 -3.51 8.68 -12.58
C PRO A 205 -3.72 7.17 -12.70
N PHE A 206 -4.94 6.77 -13.02
CA PHE A 206 -5.28 5.37 -13.22
C PHE A 206 -6.54 5.25 -14.07
N GLU A 207 -6.50 4.43 -15.11
CA GLU A 207 -7.62 4.26 -16.02
C GLU A 207 -7.83 2.77 -16.32
N LEU A 208 -9.07 2.33 -16.21
CA LEU A 208 -9.50 1.00 -16.59
C LEU A 208 -9.93 1.00 -18.06
N ALA A 209 -9.58 -0.05 -18.79
CA ALA A 209 -10.16 -0.29 -20.10
C ALA A 209 -11.66 -0.67 -19.95
N PRO A 210 -12.48 -0.49 -21.01
CA PRO A 210 -13.88 -0.91 -20.98
C PRO A 210 -14.04 -2.39 -20.59
N GLY A 211 -14.80 -2.66 -19.53
CA GLY A 211 -15.01 -4.01 -18.99
C GLY A 211 -13.83 -4.60 -18.21
N GLU A 212 -12.76 -3.83 -17.98
CA GLU A 212 -11.65 -4.26 -17.12
C GLU A 212 -12.06 -4.19 -15.65
N LEU A 213 -11.75 -5.26 -14.91
CA LEU A 213 -11.93 -5.30 -13.46
C LEU A 213 -10.89 -4.42 -12.76
N LEU A 214 -11.31 -3.72 -11.72
CA LEU A 214 -10.38 -3.08 -10.78
C LEU A 214 -9.83 -4.14 -9.83
N THR A 215 -8.55 -4.44 -9.93
CA THR A 215 -7.85 -5.36 -9.02
C THR A 215 -6.98 -4.57 -8.06
N LEU A 216 -7.24 -4.69 -6.77
CA LEU A 216 -6.51 -4.01 -5.71
C LEU A 216 -5.82 -5.05 -4.83
N ARG A 217 -4.51 -4.87 -4.62
CA ARG A 217 -3.78 -5.53 -3.55
C ARG A 217 -3.33 -4.46 -2.56
N ILE A 218 -3.83 -4.55 -1.33
CA ILE A 218 -3.69 -3.50 -0.33
C ILE A 218 -2.95 -4.06 0.87
N PHE A 219 -1.85 -3.43 1.24
CA PHE A 219 -1.14 -3.71 2.47
C PHE A 219 -1.43 -2.59 3.46
N LEU A 220 -2.07 -2.94 4.56
CA LEU A 220 -2.34 -2.08 5.68
C LEU A 220 -1.45 -2.53 6.83
N ASP A 221 -0.71 -1.59 7.40
CA ASP A 221 -0.04 -1.73 8.69
C ASP A 221 -0.48 -0.55 9.58
N ARG A 222 -0.03 -0.52 10.84
CA ARG A 222 -0.53 0.38 11.89
C ARG A 222 -0.59 1.84 11.47
N SER A 223 0.35 2.26 10.63
CA SER A 223 0.51 3.65 10.22
C SER A 223 0.92 3.84 8.75
N ILE A 224 0.74 2.81 7.92
CA ILE A 224 1.01 2.88 6.48
C ILE A 224 -0.02 2.05 5.70
N LEU A 225 -0.40 2.57 4.55
CA LEU A 225 -1.28 1.94 3.57
C LEU A 225 -0.59 1.96 2.21
N GLU A 226 -0.48 0.80 1.56
CA GLU A 226 0.04 0.66 0.21
C GLU A 226 -0.99 -0.02 -0.68
N VAL A 227 -1.44 0.68 -1.71
CA VAL A 227 -2.50 0.23 -2.63
C VAL A 227 -1.86 -0.03 -3.99
N PHE A 228 -1.90 -1.28 -4.46
CA PHE A 228 -1.45 -1.69 -5.79
C PHE A 228 -2.68 -1.95 -6.66
N ALA A 229 -2.85 -1.20 -7.75
CA ALA A 229 -3.99 -1.29 -8.66
C ALA A 229 -3.56 -1.82 -10.03
N ASN A 230 -4.16 -2.95 -10.43
CA ASN A 230 -3.93 -3.66 -11.71
C ASN A 230 -2.46 -3.80 -12.09
N ARG A 231 -1.57 -3.88 -11.08
CA ARG A 231 -0.09 -3.87 -11.24
C ARG A 231 0.46 -2.61 -11.92
N ARG A 232 -0.39 -1.69 -12.39
CA ARG A 232 0.00 -0.51 -13.18
C ARG A 232 0.24 0.72 -12.31
N GLN A 233 -0.40 0.78 -11.14
CA GLN A 233 -0.29 1.91 -10.23
C GLN A 233 -0.10 1.45 -8.79
N CYS A 234 0.76 2.14 -8.05
CA CYS A 234 0.88 1.99 -6.61
C CYS A 234 0.77 3.36 -5.93
N VAL A 235 -0.07 3.48 -4.90
CA VAL A 235 -0.16 4.66 -4.04
C VAL A 235 0.23 4.26 -2.62
N THR A 236 1.15 5.02 -2.02
CA THR A 236 1.64 4.78 -0.65
C THR A 236 1.34 5.97 0.22
N GLN A 237 0.70 5.70 1.36
CA GLN A 237 0.19 6.72 2.24
C GLN A 237 0.53 6.38 3.69
N ARG A 238 1.14 7.34 4.40
CA ARG A 238 1.15 7.29 5.88
C ARG A 238 -0.25 7.63 6.36
N ILE A 239 -0.71 6.92 7.39
CA ILE A 239 -1.94 7.23 8.10
C ILE A 239 -1.67 7.18 9.61
N GLN A 240 -2.44 7.91 10.42
CA GLN A 240 -2.26 7.96 11.88
C GLN A 240 -3.61 7.80 12.61
N PRO A 241 -4.32 6.68 12.41
CA PRO A 241 -5.56 6.43 13.11
C PRO A 241 -5.32 6.36 14.63
N ARG A 242 -6.17 7.02 15.41
CA ARG A 242 -6.09 7.04 16.89
C ARG A 242 -6.77 5.86 17.54
N ARG A 243 -7.86 5.36 16.96
CA ARG A 243 -8.54 4.19 17.54
C ARG A 243 -7.72 2.94 17.24
N GLN A 244 -7.46 2.15 18.28
CA GLN A 244 -6.99 0.78 18.08
C GLN A 244 -8.12 0.02 17.37
N PRO A 245 -7.81 -0.82 16.37
CA PRO A 245 -8.83 -1.69 15.79
C PRO A 245 -9.43 -2.55 16.90
N VAL A 246 -10.72 -2.87 16.78
CA VAL A 246 -11.39 -3.74 17.76
C VAL A 246 -10.72 -5.13 17.79
N CYS A 247 -10.03 -5.51 16.70
CA CYS A 247 -9.21 -6.71 16.60
C CYS A 247 -7.69 -6.42 16.63
N ALA A 248 -7.18 -5.74 17.67
CA ALA A 248 -5.74 -5.60 17.87
C ALA A 248 -5.13 -6.93 18.40
N ARG A 249 -4.91 -7.92 17.53
CA ARG A 249 -4.12 -9.11 17.88
C ARG A 249 -2.64 -8.71 17.96
N ARG A 250 -2.02 -8.88 19.14
CA ARG A 250 -0.54 -8.81 19.27
C ARG A 250 0.07 -9.81 18.30
N CYS A 251 0.84 -9.32 17.33
CA CYS A 251 1.69 -10.17 16.50
C CYS A 251 2.84 -10.68 17.38
N GLY A 252 2.62 -11.81 18.05
CA GLY A 252 3.56 -12.46 18.96
C GLY A 252 2.94 -13.75 19.48
N GLN A 253 3.46 -14.89 19.01
CA GLN A 253 3.15 -16.28 19.38
C GLN A 253 2.11 -16.47 20.51
N GLY A 254 0.90 -16.91 20.15
CA GLY A 254 -0.10 -17.35 21.12
C GLY A 254 -1.49 -17.50 20.50
N SER A 255 -2.00 -18.72 20.46
CA SER A 255 -3.42 -19.02 20.22
C SER A 255 -4.24 -18.61 21.44
N VAL A 256 -5.29 -17.78 21.27
CA VAL A 256 -6.33 -17.59 22.30
C VAL A 256 -7.69 -17.47 21.64
N ALA A 257 -8.62 -18.31 22.08
CA ALA A 257 -10.05 -18.20 21.81
C ALA A 257 -10.65 -17.10 22.69
N ALA A 258 -11.43 -16.20 22.10
CA ALA A 258 -12.32 -15.31 22.82
C ALA A 258 -13.63 -15.21 22.04
N SER A 259 -14.74 -15.56 22.70
CA SER A 259 -16.09 -15.24 22.24
C SER A 259 -16.39 -13.79 22.60
N LEU A 260 -17.01 -13.01 21.70
CA LEU A 260 -17.72 -11.78 22.05
C LEU A 260 -18.80 -11.50 21.02
N ASP A 261 -19.84 -10.86 21.54
CA ASP A 261 -21.20 -10.73 21.01
C ASP A 261 -21.33 -9.89 19.74
N ALA A 262 -22.40 -10.19 19.01
CA ALA A 262 -22.81 -9.56 17.77
C ALA A 262 -22.94 -8.02 17.90
N GLY A 263 -21.97 -7.33 17.28
CA GLY A 263 -22.05 -5.96 16.79
C GLY A 263 -21.30 -5.92 15.46
N SER A 264 -21.76 -5.13 14.49
CA SER A 264 -21.25 -5.06 13.11
C SER A 264 -19.85 -4.41 13.03
N ASP A 265 -18.82 -5.06 13.59
CA ASP A 265 -17.46 -4.54 13.78
C ASP A 265 -16.54 -4.82 12.58
N ALA A 266 -16.95 -4.42 11.38
CA ALA A 266 -16.08 -4.46 10.20
C ALA A 266 -15.23 -3.18 10.12
N ASP A 267 -13.90 -3.30 10.17
CA ASP A 267 -12.99 -2.15 9.92
C ASP A 267 -12.82 -1.89 8.41
N VAL A 268 -13.37 -2.77 7.57
CA VAL A 268 -13.37 -2.69 6.10
C VAL A 268 -14.80 -2.58 5.57
N THR A 269 -15.03 -1.63 4.66
CA THR A 269 -16.33 -1.37 4.05
C THR A 269 -16.17 -1.15 2.57
N LEU A 270 -16.96 -1.81 1.73
CA LEU A 270 -17.02 -1.53 0.29
C LEU A 270 -17.94 -0.33 0.05
N SER A 271 -17.58 0.51 -0.91
CA SER A 271 -18.36 1.71 -1.25
C SER A 271 -18.60 1.80 -2.74
N ASN A 272 -19.81 2.20 -3.11
CA ASN A 272 -20.21 2.44 -4.48
C ASN A 272 -20.98 3.76 -4.55
N ARG A 273 -20.52 4.71 -5.36
CA ARG A 273 -21.24 5.94 -5.69
C ARG A 273 -21.71 5.84 -7.13
N THR A 274 -23.04 5.82 -7.30
CA THR A 274 -23.82 5.59 -8.53
C THR A 274 -23.57 4.21 -9.18
N GLY A 275 -24.61 3.50 -9.66
CA GLY A 275 -24.47 2.20 -10.36
C GLY A 275 -24.57 0.96 -9.46
N THR A 276 -24.52 -0.26 -10.01
CA THR A 276 -24.46 -1.52 -9.24
C THR A 276 -23.10 -2.18 -9.43
N LEU A 277 -22.55 -2.80 -8.38
CA LEU A 277 -21.22 -3.41 -8.35
C LEU A 277 -21.32 -4.85 -7.86
N GLN A 278 -20.46 -5.72 -8.41
CA GLN A 278 -20.31 -7.11 -7.97
C GLN A 278 -18.81 -7.40 -7.76
N LEU A 279 -18.42 -8.00 -6.63
CA LEU A 279 -17.10 -8.61 -6.50
C LEU A 279 -17.04 -9.89 -7.35
N SER A 280 -16.15 -9.96 -8.32
CA SER A 280 -15.92 -11.17 -9.10
C SER A 280 -15.10 -12.19 -8.31
N GLY A 281 -15.44 -13.47 -8.44
CA GLY A 281 -14.63 -14.56 -7.90
C GLY A 281 -13.42 -14.80 -8.80
N GLY A 282 -12.26 -14.29 -8.41
CA GLY A 282 -10.98 -14.59 -9.06
C GLY A 282 -10.50 -16.01 -8.75
N ALA A 283 -10.04 -16.72 -9.79
CA ALA A 283 -9.42 -18.04 -9.69
C ALA A 283 -7.98 -17.95 -9.16
N ASP A 284 -7.57 -18.99 -8.45
CA ASP A 284 -6.26 -19.16 -7.82
C ASP A 284 -5.11 -19.12 -8.86
N PRO A 285 -4.13 -18.20 -8.75
CA PRO A 285 -2.94 -18.22 -9.62
C PRO A 285 -2.00 -19.40 -9.34
N ALA A 286 -2.27 -20.25 -8.32
CA ALA A 286 -1.44 -21.39 -7.98
C ALA A 286 -1.63 -22.64 -8.88
N GLN A 287 -2.55 -22.63 -9.86
CA GLN A 287 -2.74 -23.77 -10.78
C GLN A 287 -2.34 -23.45 -12.21
N GLN A 288 -1.05 -23.24 -12.45
CA GLN A 288 -0.43 -23.51 -13.76
C GLN A 288 1.09 -23.56 -13.62
N THR A 289 1.61 -24.77 -13.44
CA THR A 289 2.85 -25.35 -14.02
C THR A 289 3.29 -26.54 -13.18
N GLU A 290 3.06 -27.76 -13.68
CA GLU A 290 3.79 -28.92 -13.17
C GLU A 290 5.23 -28.89 -13.72
N PRO A 291 6.27 -29.05 -12.89
CA PRO A 291 7.61 -29.34 -13.38
C PRO A 291 7.74 -30.84 -13.65
N SER A 292 8.20 -31.16 -14.86
CA SER A 292 8.60 -32.50 -15.29
C SER A 292 9.54 -33.20 -14.30
N GLU A 293 9.20 -34.43 -13.92
CA GLU A 293 10.08 -35.36 -13.18
C GLU A 293 11.40 -35.58 -13.93
N ASN A 294 12.51 -35.08 -13.37
CA ASN A 294 13.81 -35.78 -13.32
C ASN A 294 14.89 -34.91 -12.66
N ALA A 295 15.06 -35.04 -11.34
CA ALA A 295 16.35 -34.84 -10.69
C ALA A 295 16.34 -35.48 -9.29
N ARG A 296 17.22 -36.47 -9.08
CA ARG A 296 17.43 -37.17 -7.81
C ARG A 296 17.92 -36.21 -6.71
N VAL A 297 17.26 -36.25 -5.56
CA VAL A 297 17.70 -35.62 -4.30
C VAL A 297 18.56 -36.61 -3.51
N PRO A 298 19.71 -36.22 -2.94
CA PRO A 298 20.25 -36.89 -1.77
C PRO A 298 19.85 -36.15 -0.49
N GLU A 299 19.34 -36.90 0.47
CA GLU A 299 19.02 -36.47 1.82
C GLU A 299 20.23 -35.86 2.54
N LYS A 300 20.05 -34.69 3.14
CA LYS A 300 20.71 -34.30 4.40
C LYS A 300 19.91 -33.21 5.10
N ARG A 301 19.01 -33.65 5.99
CA ARG A 301 18.49 -32.82 7.08
C ARG A 301 19.60 -32.62 8.10
N GLN A 302 20.05 -31.38 8.28
CA GLN A 302 20.70 -30.93 9.52
C GLN A 302 20.69 -29.38 9.60
N SER A 303 19.89 -28.87 10.55
CA SER A 303 20.09 -27.65 11.36
C SER A 303 20.78 -26.43 10.70
N ILE A 304 19.98 -25.46 10.26
CA ILE A 304 20.38 -24.04 10.26
C ILE A 304 19.27 -23.25 10.97
N ALA A 305 19.25 -23.39 12.30
CA ALA A 305 18.51 -22.53 13.22
C ALA A 305 19.50 -21.87 14.19
N SER A 306 20.47 -21.13 13.65
CA SER A 306 21.23 -20.11 14.38
C SER A 306 22.13 -19.34 13.42
N SER A 307 21.72 -18.15 13.00
CA SER A 307 22.60 -17.03 12.61
C SER A 307 21.76 -15.89 12.03
N PHE A 308 21.11 -15.10 12.90
CA PHE A 308 20.81 -13.68 12.68
C PHE A 308 20.50 -13.07 14.05
N LYS A 309 21.53 -13.01 14.90
CA LYS A 309 21.56 -12.16 16.09
C LYS A 309 22.60 -11.07 15.84
N HIS A 310 22.16 -9.83 16.05
CA HIS A 310 22.96 -8.59 16.12
C HIS A 310 23.45 -7.96 14.81
N LEU A 311 22.69 -6.98 14.34
CA LEU A 311 23.22 -5.73 13.77
C LEU A 311 22.37 -4.58 14.30
N THR A 312 22.63 -4.20 15.55
CA THR A 312 22.20 -2.93 16.14
C THR A 312 23.46 -2.08 16.26
N THR A 313 23.74 -1.25 15.26
CA THR A 313 24.83 -0.28 15.34
C THR A 313 24.27 0.99 15.97
N SER A 314 24.45 1.11 17.29
CA SER A 314 24.14 2.33 18.05
C SER A 314 25.40 3.20 18.13
N TYR A 315 25.40 4.39 17.52
CA TYR A 315 26.43 5.39 17.76
C TYR A 315 26.14 6.12 19.08
N ARG A 316 26.94 5.86 20.11
CA ARG A 316 27.06 6.73 21.30
C ARG A 316 28.05 7.84 20.98
N VAL A 317 27.59 9.10 20.97
CA VAL A 317 28.48 10.26 21.05
C VAL A 317 28.91 10.41 22.51
N ALA A 318 30.21 10.28 22.76
CA ALA A 318 30.82 10.57 24.03
C ALA A 318 30.83 12.08 24.26
N GLN A 319 30.23 12.53 25.36
CA GLN A 319 30.52 13.84 25.94
C GLN A 319 31.87 13.77 26.65
N THR A 320 32.79 14.65 26.27
CA THR A 320 33.97 14.97 27.08
C THR A 320 33.95 16.46 27.40
N ARG A 321 33.76 16.71 28.70
CA ARG A 321 34.08 17.88 29.54
C ARG A 321 33.56 19.25 29.12
#